data_AF-A0A3C2ASS5-F1
#
_entry.id   AF-A0A3C2ASS5-F1
#
_cell.length_a   1.000
_cell.length_b   1.000
_cell.length_c   1.000
_cell.angle_alpha   90.00
_cell.angle_beta   90.00
_cell.angle_gamma   90.00
#
_symmetry.space_group_name_H-M   'P 1'
#
loop_
_entity.id
_entity.type
_entity.pdbx_description
1 polymer ?
#
loop_
_entity_poly.entity_id
_entity_poly.type
_entity_poly.pdbx_seq_one_letter_code
_entity_poly.pdbx_strand_id
1 'polypeptide(L)'
;PVKAGPWRDKAEEVRAKSDSLFNLIESMKAELIVRAGGEDEENPGKPKKMDDRETAPNYFLIEKKGQELKSEMEAFREVMKWDAVGNESLIEALDATFSLADEMHDGVNMSWEQQNFEHFPLISVLTFLTGMQSDVRTAEANVIDNLFTNINARDIKVTGVKPIVIPKSTFVTKGDSYEAEVLLAAFDETQNPTFLINGDSISAKDIIDGVANITLPANKVGTETWNGEIRLITNGEEKVYEIGEQFYNVAPPSVVISPTKMNVLYRGVDNPLEISVPGVDPSNLIVNGRGVKKSRGGYIADVTRNPGGTMKIAVSVREADGSSKSMGSKEFRVKNLPDAAGEIFGKTEGLMSANLIKKAKVVAKFNNFDFELPLKVTSFQIIIPPFAPIDCKGNTLNSNAKAALDKAKPGTPVIIRNIKAATAKGIKPKVAPITIDLN
;
A
#
# COMPACT_ATOMS: atom_id res chain seq x y z
N PRO A 1 22.08 20.92 -26.32
CA PRO A 1 23.20 21.06 -25.35
C PRO A 1 22.88 22.05 -24.22
N VAL A 2 21.76 21.88 -23.52
CA VAL A 2 21.30 22.84 -22.48
C VAL A 2 22.07 22.68 -21.17
N LYS A 3 22.40 21.43 -20.80
CA LYS A 3 23.13 21.10 -19.56
C LYS A 3 24.64 21.37 -19.67
N ALA A 4 25.26 20.92 -20.75
CA ALA A 4 26.72 21.01 -20.95
C ALA A 4 27.19 22.31 -21.62
N GLY A 5 26.28 23.11 -22.19
CA GLY A 5 26.62 24.34 -22.90
C GLY A 5 27.39 25.34 -22.02
N PRO A 6 26.83 25.79 -20.88
CA PRO A 6 27.50 26.76 -20.02
C PRO A 6 28.85 26.28 -19.47
N TRP A 7 28.99 24.99 -19.19
CA TRP A 7 30.24 24.40 -18.70
C TRP A 7 31.29 24.29 -19.81
N ARG A 8 30.87 23.97 -21.03
CA ARG A 8 31.75 23.98 -22.21
C ARG A 8 32.24 25.40 -22.50
N ASP A 9 31.35 26.38 -22.46
CA ASP A 9 31.71 27.77 -22.76
C ASP A 9 32.72 28.31 -21.72
N LYS A 10 32.56 27.94 -20.43
CA LYS A 10 33.59 28.17 -19.40
C LYS A 10 34.90 27.43 -19.66
N ALA A 11 34.85 26.16 -20.06
CA ALA A 11 36.06 25.40 -20.39
C ALA A 11 36.80 25.98 -21.61
N GLU A 12 36.07 26.53 -22.59
CA GLU A 12 36.64 27.27 -23.72
C GLU A 12 37.29 28.59 -23.28
N GLU A 13 36.70 29.29 -22.31
CA GLU A 13 37.28 30.50 -21.70
C GLU A 13 38.58 30.18 -20.94
N VAL A 14 38.56 29.15 -20.09
CA VAL A 14 39.73 28.63 -19.36
C VAL A 14 40.86 28.30 -20.35
N ARG A 15 40.55 27.57 -21.42
CA ARG A 15 41.52 27.23 -22.47
C ARG A 15 42.08 28.48 -23.16
N ALA A 16 41.22 29.43 -23.54
CA ALA A 16 41.65 30.65 -24.21
C ALA A 16 42.59 31.49 -23.33
N LYS A 17 42.33 31.56 -22.02
CA LYS A 17 43.20 32.24 -21.04
C LYS A 17 44.53 31.51 -20.83
N SER A 18 44.51 30.18 -20.72
CA SER A 18 45.72 29.35 -20.65
C SER A 18 46.59 29.48 -21.90
N ASP A 19 45.97 29.44 -23.08
CA ASP A 19 46.69 29.61 -24.35
C ASP A 19 47.29 31.02 -24.47
N SER A 20 46.57 32.06 -24.02
CA SER A 20 47.08 33.43 -24.01
C SER A 20 48.33 33.59 -23.13
N LEU A 21 48.28 33.12 -21.88
CA LEU A 21 49.42 33.20 -20.96
C LEU A 21 50.59 32.31 -21.39
N PHE A 22 50.30 31.09 -21.87
CA PHE A 22 51.31 30.19 -22.41
C PHE A 22 52.07 30.82 -23.59
N ASN A 23 51.33 31.43 -24.53
CA ASN A 23 51.91 32.08 -25.70
C ASN A 23 52.68 33.36 -25.33
N LEU A 24 52.23 34.10 -24.32
CA LEU A 24 52.98 35.24 -23.77
C LEU A 24 54.33 34.78 -23.25
N ILE A 25 54.36 33.74 -22.41
CA ILE A 25 55.61 33.18 -21.88
C ILE A 25 56.50 32.66 -23.01
N GLU A 26 55.92 32.00 -24.03
CA GLU A 26 56.68 31.50 -25.18
C GLU A 26 57.30 32.65 -25.99
N SER A 27 56.56 33.74 -26.20
CA SER A 27 57.07 34.94 -26.88
C SER A 27 58.22 35.59 -26.09
N MET A 28 58.10 35.66 -24.76
CA MET A 28 59.15 36.18 -23.88
C MET A 28 60.41 35.31 -23.95
N LYS A 29 60.26 33.98 -23.97
CA LYS A 29 61.39 33.04 -24.14
C LYS A 29 62.08 33.25 -25.50
N ALA A 30 61.32 33.37 -26.58
CA ALA A 30 61.86 33.61 -27.92
C ALA A 30 62.62 34.95 -27.99
N GLU A 31 62.07 36.02 -27.43
CA GLU A 31 62.72 37.34 -27.37
C GLU A 31 64.04 37.29 -26.59
N LEU A 32 64.07 36.57 -25.47
CA LEU A 32 65.28 36.38 -24.67
C LEU A 32 66.38 35.65 -25.44
N ILE A 33 66.04 34.61 -26.20
CA ILE A 33 66.98 33.87 -27.05
C ILE A 33 67.56 34.78 -28.14
N VAL A 34 66.73 35.60 -28.79
CA VAL A 34 67.18 36.57 -29.80
C VAL A 34 68.14 37.59 -29.19
N ARG A 35 67.81 38.14 -28.00
CA ARG A 35 68.65 39.12 -27.29
C ARG A 35 69.98 38.55 -26.82
N ALA A 36 70.02 37.25 -26.51
CA ALA A 36 71.25 36.54 -26.13
C ALA A 36 72.20 36.25 -27.31
N GLY A 37 71.85 36.67 -28.53
CA GLY A 37 72.65 36.46 -29.73
C GLY A 37 72.21 35.27 -30.60
N GLY A 38 70.96 34.81 -30.41
CA GLY A 38 70.35 33.74 -31.20
C GLY A 38 70.50 32.36 -30.57
N GLU A 39 69.99 31.36 -31.29
CA GLU A 39 70.07 29.96 -30.89
C GLU A 39 71.50 29.40 -31.04
N ASP A 40 71.81 28.43 -30.19
CA ASP A 40 73.00 27.62 -30.26
C ASP A 40 72.98 26.73 -31.53
N GLU A 41 74.07 26.75 -32.31
CA GLU A 41 74.17 26.01 -33.58
C GLU A 41 74.22 24.48 -33.38
N GLU A 42 74.65 24.00 -32.22
CA GLU A 42 74.74 22.58 -31.87
C GLU A 42 73.50 22.07 -31.13
N ASN A 43 72.78 22.96 -30.43
CA ASN A 43 71.59 22.62 -29.63
C ASN A 43 70.40 23.54 -29.96
N PRO A 44 69.54 23.15 -30.93
CA PRO A 44 68.34 23.90 -31.29
C PRO A 44 67.44 24.19 -30.08
N GLY A 45 66.96 25.43 -29.95
CA GLY A 45 66.11 25.88 -28.84
C GLY A 45 66.84 26.29 -27.55
N LYS A 46 68.18 26.32 -27.52
CA LYS A 46 68.95 26.90 -26.41
C LYS A 46 69.61 28.21 -26.81
N PRO A 47 69.76 29.19 -25.90
CA PRO A 47 70.44 30.44 -26.20
C PRO A 47 71.96 30.21 -26.35
N LYS A 48 72.58 30.90 -27.30
CA LYS A 48 74.04 30.84 -27.54
C LYS A 48 74.88 31.26 -26.33
N LYS A 49 74.35 32.14 -25.48
CA LYS A 49 74.95 32.57 -24.21
C LYS A 49 74.15 32.05 -23.02
N MET A 50 74.29 30.76 -22.72
CA MET A 50 73.51 30.10 -21.67
C MET A 50 73.82 30.62 -20.25
N ASP A 51 75.06 31.03 -20.02
CA ASP A 51 75.58 31.53 -18.75
C ASP A 51 75.40 33.04 -18.55
N ASP A 52 74.78 33.72 -19.51
CA ASP A 52 74.53 35.15 -19.43
C ASP A 52 73.60 35.49 -18.27
N ARG A 53 74.03 36.45 -17.45
CA ARG A 53 73.31 36.90 -16.25
C ARG A 53 72.73 38.30 -16.41
N GLU A 54 72.95 38.96 -17.56
CA GLU A 54 72.54 40.34 -17.80
C GLU A 54 71.27 40.42 -18.66
N THR A 55 71.09 39.53 -19.65
CA THR A 55 69.93 39.60 -20.57
C THR A 55 68.59 39.45 -19.85
N ALA A 56 68.46 38.49 -18.94
CA ALA A 56 67.23 38.26 -18.19
C ALA A 56 66.84 39.44 -17.28
N PRO A 57 67.72 39.98 -16.41
CA PRO A 57 67.35 41.10 -15.56
C PRO A 57 67.11 42.41 -16.34
N ASN A 58 67.85 42.65 -17.43
CA ASN A 58 67.56 43.79 -18.30
C ASN A 58 66.15 43.72 -18.90
N TYR A 59 65.72 42.54 -19.33
CA TYR A 59 64.39 42.33 -19.90
C TYR A 59 63.28 42.39 -18.84
N PHE A 60 63.39 41.62 -17.76
CA PHE A 60 62.31 41.48 -16.79
C PHE A 60 62.24 42.64 -15.80
N LEU A 61 63.37 43.19 -15.35
CA LEU A 61 63.42 44.25 -14.34
C LEU A 61 63.50 45.64 -14.97
N ILE A 62 64.45 45.89 -15.89
CA ILE A 62 64.65 47.25 -16.44
C ILE A 62 63.55 47.61 -17.44
N GLU A 63 63.24 46.71 -18.37
CA GLU A 63 62.16 46.89 -19.35
C GLU A 63 60.77 46.54 -18.79
N LYS A 64 60.71 46.14 -17.52
CA LYS A 64 59.47 45.86 -16.76
C LYS A 64 58.59 44.75 -17.34
N LYS A 65 59.15 43.86 -18.17
CA LYS A 65 58.41 42.69 -18.69
C LYS A 65 58.04 41.68 -17.60
N GLY A 66 58.74 41.70 -16.46
CA GLY A 66 58.39 40.90 -15.29
C GLY A 66 57.07 41.34 -14.65
N GLN A 67 56.80 42.65 -14.63
CA GLN A 67 55.53 43.19 -14.11
C GLN A 67 54.35 42.82 -15.03
N GLU A 68 54.57 42.84 -16.34
CA GLU A 68 53.57 42.39 -17.33
C GLU A 68 53.24 40.90 -17.13
N LEU A 69 54.26 40.05 -17.01
CA LEU A 69 54.07 38.62 -16.73
C LEU A 69 53.34 38.39 -15.40
N LYS A 70 53.76 39.08 -14.34
CA LYS A 70 53.14 39.00 -13.01
C LYS A 70 51.65 39.37 -13.07
N SER A 71 51.32 40.48 -13.72
CA SER A 71 49.93 40.93 -13.87
C SER A 71 49.06 39.94 -14.64
N GLU A 72 49.59 39.34 -15.70
CA GLU A 72 48.85 38.34 -16.50
C GLU A 72 48.70 37.01 -15.73
N MET A 73 49.69 36.61 -14.93
CA MET A 73 49.59 35.45 -14.04
C MET A 73 48.59 35.67 -12.90
N GLU A 74 48.51 36.88 -12.32
CA GLU A 74 47.48 37.24 -11.34
C GLU A 74 46.09 37.18 -11.97
N ALA A 75 45.90 37.79 -13.14
CA ALA A 75 44.63 37.76 -13.85
C ALA A 75 44.21 36.32 -14.20
N PHE A 76 45.16 35.50 -14.63
CA PHE A 76 44.95 34.07 -14.89
C PHE A 76 44.48 33.33 -13.62
N ARG A 77 45.19 33.51 -12.50
CA ARG A 77 44.85 32.88 -11.22
C ARG A 77 43.43 33.23 -10.79
N GLU A 78 43.04 34.51 -10.85
CA GLU A 78 41.71 34.95 -10.41
C GLU A 78 40.59 34.36 -11.29
N VAL A 79 40.80 34.25 -12.61
CA VAL A 79 39.85 33.58 -13.51
C VAL A 79 39.73 32.09 -13.17
N MET A 80 40.86 31.40 -12.96
CA MET A 80 40.84 29.97 -12.60
C MET A 80 40.15 29.73 -11.25
N LYS A 81 40.32 30.62 -10.28
CA LYS A 81 39.63 30.57 -8.98
C LYS A 81 38.13 30.77 -9.11
N TRP A 82 37.70 31.69 -9.98
CA TRP A 82 36.29 31.93 -10.25
C TRP A 82 35.59 30.70 -10.84
N ASP A 83 36.29 29.95 -11.69
CA ASP A 83 35.76 28.73 -12.29
C ASP A 83 35.92 27.48 -11.41
N ALA A 84 36.78 27.52 -10.39
CA ALA A 84 36.98 26.47 -9.38
C ALA A 84 36.07 26.60 -8.14
N VAL A 85 35.08 27.51 -8.14
CA VAL A 85 34.18 27.75 -7.01
C VAL A 85 33.47 26.46 -6.57
N GLY A 86 33.60 26.12 -5.29
CA GLY A 86 33.07 24.88 -4.69
C GLY A 86 34.12 23.78 -4.49
N ASN A 87 35.37 23.99 -4.92
CA ASN A 87 36.49 23.11 -4.65
C ASN A 87 37.63 23.86 -3.95
N GLU A 88 37.56 23.94 -2.62
CA GLU A 88 38.54 24.66 -1.79
C GLU A 88 39.97 24.14 -2.00
N SER A 89 40.14 22.82 -2.16
CA SER A 89 41.48 22.24 -2.36
C SER A 89 42.11 22.69 -3.68
N LEU A 90 41.30 22.86 -4.74
CA LEU A 90 41.81 23.35 -6.02
C LEU A 90 42.17 24.84 -5.94
N ILE A 91 41.37 25.62 -5.22
CA ILE A 91 41.66 27.05 -4.99
C ILE A 91 42.98 27.21 -4.23
N GLU A 92 43.18 26.44 -3.16
CA GLU A 92 44.44 26.44 -2.41
C GLU A 92 45.65 26.02 -3.26
N ALA A 93 45.48 25.00 -4.12
CA ALA A 93 46.54 24.58 -5.04
C ALA A 93 46.89 25.69 -6.05
N LEU A 94 45.90 26.39 -6.60
CA LEU A 94 46.12 27.52 -7.51
C LEU A 94 46.82 28.70 -6.80
N ASP A 95 46.43 29.01 -5.57
CA ASP A 95 47.07 30.05 -4.77
C ASP A 95 48.53 29.71 -4.44
N ALA A 96 48.83 28.44 -4.16
CA ALA A 96 50.19 27.97 -3.91
C ALA A 96 51.06 27.98 -5.17
N THR A 97 50.56 27.50 -6.30
CA THR A 97 51.29 27.45 -7.58
C THR A 97 51.55 28.84 -8.15
N PHE A 98 50.59 29.75 -8.04
CA PHE A 98 50.70 31.13 -8.52
C PHE A 98 50.90 32.10 -7.35
N SER A 99 51.85 31.79 -6.47
CA SER A 99 52.31 32.70 -5.41
C SER A 99 53.19 33.80 -6.03
N LEU A 100 52.62 35.00 -6.14
CA LEU A 100 53.23 36.16 -6.78
C LEU A 100 53.56 37.27 -5.76
N ALA A 101 53.55 36.93 -4.46
CA ALA A 101 53.86 37.86 -3.40
C ALA A 101 55.35 38.20 -3.36
N ASP A 102 55.67 39.40 -2.88
CA ASP A 102 57.04 39.76 -2.57
C ASP A 102 57.45 39.04 -1.28
N GLU A 103 58.64 38.44 -1.25
CA GLU A 103 59.15 37.71 -0.09
C GLU A 103 60.43 38.34 0.47
N MET A 104 60.61 38.17 1.78
CA MET A 104 61.79 38.62 2.49
C MET A 104 62.90 37.59 2.33
N HIS A 105 63.96 37.95 1.59
CA HIS A 105 65.15 37.12 1.44
C HIS A 105 66.33 37.84 2.13
N ASP A 106 66.97 37.19 3.09
CA ASP A 106 68.13 37.73 3.83
C ASP A 106 67.94 39.12 4.44
N GLY A 107 66.73 39.44 4.91
CA GLY A 107 66.42 40.72 5.54
C GLY A 107 66.08 41.86 4.58
N VAL A 108 66.08 41.60 3.26
CA VAL A 108 65.72 42.55 2.21
C VAL A 108 64.41 42.12 1.55
N ASN A 109 63.49 43.07 1.34
CA ASN A 109 62.27 42.82 0.60
C ASN A 109 62.62 42.77 -0.89
N MET A 110 62.52 41.60 -1.51
CA MET A 110 62.77 41.41 -2.94
C MET A 110 61.45 41.23 -3.67
N SER A 111 61.25 41.94 -4.78
CA SER A 111 60.05 41.72 -5.59
C SER A 111 60.08 40.34 -6.24
N TRP A 112 58.90 39.79 -6.56
CA TRP A 112 58.79 38.50 -7.25
C TRP A 112 59.66 38.43 -8.52
N GLU A 113 59.72 39.51 -9.30
CA GLU A 113 60.54 39.60 -10.51
C GLU A 113 62.04 39.50 -10.19
N GLN A 114 62.48 40.14 -9.11
CA GLN A 114 63.88 40.07 -8.67
C GLN A 114 64.25 38.65 -8.24
N GLN A 115 63.38 38.00 -7.47
CA GLN A 115 63.64 36.64 -6.97
C GLN A 115 63.71 35.59 -8.07
N ASN A 116 62.95 35.77 -9.16
CA ASN A 116 62.90 34.79 -10.25
C ASN A 116 63.89 35.08 -11.38
N PHE A 117 64.25 36.35 -11.60
CA PHE A 117 65.00 36.77 -12.79
C PHE A 117 66.33 37.50 -12.51
N GLU A 118 66.60 37.91 -11.27
CA GLU A 118 67.86 38.57 -10.90
C GLU A 118 68.93 37.52 -10.53
N HIS A 119 70.16 37.71 -11.01
CA HIS A 119 71.33 36.85 -10.74
C HIS A 119 71.27 35.38 -11.23
N PHE A 120 70.25 34.98 -11.98
CA PHE A 120 70.20 33.66 -12.60
C PHE A 120 70.83 33.66 -14.01
N PRO A 121 71.53 32.57 -14.39
CA PRO A 121 71.89 32.33 -15.79
C PRO A 121 70.65 32.28 -16.68
N LEU A 122 70.78 32.74 -17.91
CA LEU A 122 69.68 32.79 -18.87
C LEU A 122 69.02 31.42 -19.09
N ILE A 123 69.81 30.34 -19.12
CA ILE A 123 69.26 29.00 -19.26
C ILE A 123 68.34 28.61 -18.09
N SER A 124 68.68 29.03 -16.86
CA SER A 124 67.84 28.79 -15.68
C SER A 124 66.53 29.56 -15.78
N VAL A 125 66.59 30.82 -16.22
CA VAL A 125 65.39 31.65 -16.44
C VAL A 125 64.46 31.04 -17.48
N LEU A 126 64.99 30.56 -18.61
CA LEU A 126 64.20 29.83 -19.61
C LEU A 126 63.57 28.54 -19.04
N THR A 127 64.27 27.87 -18.12
CA THR A 127 63.76 26.68 -17.43
C THR A 127 62.62 27.05 -16.47
N PHE A 128 62.74 28.17 -15.73
CA PHE A 128 61.67 28.68 -14.88
C PHE A 128 60.42 29.06 -15.68
N LEU A 129 60.59 29.77 -16.81
CA LEU A 129 59.49 30.10 -17.72
C LEU A 129 58.82 28.85 -18.29
N THR A 130 59.59 27.82 -18.61
CA THR A 130 59.05 26.53 -19.06
C THR A 130 58.32 25.80 -17.92
N GLY A 131 58.80 25.92 -16.68
CA GLY A 131 58.08 25.48 -15.47
C GLY A 131 56.73 26.17 -15.34
N MET A 132 56.70 27.51 -15.44
CA MET A 132 55.47 28.30 -15.40
C MET A 132 54.49 27.90 -16.52
N GLN A 133 54.98 27.60 -17.74
CA GLN A 133 54.15 27.05 -18.81
C GLN A 133 53.53 25.69 -18.46
N SER A 134 54.27 24.82 -17.78
CA SER A 134 53.77 23.54 -17.28
C SER A 134 52.70 23.73 -16.20
N ASP A 135 52.92 24.70 -15.30
CA ASP A 135 51.97 25.04 -14.23
C ASP A 135 50.66 25.56 -14.81
N VAL A 136 50.71 26.41 -15.85
CA VAL A 136 49.54 26.90 -16.58
C VAL A 136 48.73 25.76 -17.19
N ARG A 137 49.39 24.78 -17.84
CA ARG A 137 48.70 23.61 -18.42
C ARG A 137 48.13 22.67 -17.37
N THR A 138 48.81 22.54 -16.24
CA THR A 138 48.32 21.72 -15.12
C THR A 138 47.10 22.37 -14.47
N ALA A 139 47.12 23.68 -14.26
CA ALA A 139 45.99 24.44 -13.77
C ALA A 139 44.79 24.35 -14.72
N GLU A 140 45.02 24.51 -16.03
CA GLU A 140 44.00 24.33 -17.08
C GLU A 140 43.32 22.96 -16.95
N ALA A 141 44.11 21.88 -16.90
CA ALA A 141 43.59 20.52 -16.82
C ALA A 141 42.76 20.30 -15.55
N ASN A 142 43.25 20.76 -14.40
CA ASN A 142 42.58 20.58 -13.11
C ASN A 142 41.25 21.36 -13.04
N VAL A 143 41.22 22.58 -13.56
CA VAL A 143 39.99 23.39 -13.61
C VAL A 143 38.99 22.76 -14.58
N ILE A 144 39.42 22.33 -15.78
CA ILE A 144 38.54 21.63 -16.73
C ILE A 144 37.97 20.35 -16.12
N ASP A 145 38.76 19.56 -15.39
CA ASP A 145 38.30 18.35 -14.71
C ASP A 145 37.27 18.66 -13.60
N ASN A 146 37.47 19.77 -12.87
CA ASN A 146 36.48 20.24 -11.91
C ASN A 146 35.16 20.66 -12.59
N LEU A 147 35.25 21.44 -13.68
CA LEU A 147 34.09 21.83 -14.48
C LEU A 147 33.36 20.59 -15.02
N PHE A 148 34.11 19.57 -15.46
CA PHE A 148 33.55 18.30 -15.92
C PHE A 148 32.85 17.51 -14.80
N THR A 149 33.47 17.42 -13.62
CA THR A 149 32.87 16.78 -12.44
C THR A 149 31.55 17.46 -12.06
N ASN A 150 31.49 18.79 -12.16
CA ASN A 150 30.28 19.57 -11.88
C ASN A 150 29.16 19.38 -12.92
N ILE A 151 29.46 18.89 -14.14
CA ILE A 151 28.42 18.48 -15.11
C ILE A 151 27.64 17.27 -14.58
N ASN A 152 28.32 16.31 -13.95
CA ASN A 152 27.75 15.04 -13.50
C ASN A 152 27.24 15.07 -12.05
N ALA A 153 27.75 15.98 -11.21
CA ALA A 153 27.26 16.19 -9.84
C ALA A 153 25.74 16.53 -9.78
N ARG A 154 25.17 16.94 -10.92
CA ARG A 154 23.78 17.38 -11.08
C ARG A 154 22.79 16.26 -11.40
N ASP A 155 23.25 15.02 -11.58
CA ASP A 155 22.38 13.87 -11.84
C ASP A 155 21.94 13.20 -10.54
N ILE A 156 20.70 12.69 -10.52
CA ILE A 156 20.19 11.85 -9.44
C ILE A 156 21.12 10.63 -9.36
N LYS A 157 21.86 10.50 -8.26
CA LYS A 157 22.75 9.36 -8.05
C LYS A 157 21.87 8.19 -7.66
N VAL A 158 21.77 7.20 -8.54
CA VAL A 158 21.11 5.94 -8.18
C VAL A 158 22.05 5.19 -7.24
N THR A 159 21.78 5.25 -5.93
CA THR A 159 22.55 4.50 -4.93
C THR A 159 21.93 3.14 -4.65
N GLY A 160 20.61 3.01 -4.85
CA GLY A 160 19.85 1.80 -4.57
C GLY A 160 18.83 1.45 -5.65
N VAL A 161 18.54 0.15 -5.76
CA VAL A 161 17.45 -0.38 -6.59
C VAL A 161 16.58 -1.33 -5.77
N LYS A 162 15.26 -1.19 -5.87
CA LYS A 162 14.30 -2.03 -5.15
C LYS A 162 13.16 -2.46 -6.06
N PRO A 163 12.78 -3.74 -6.09
CA PRO A 163 11.59 -4.17 -6.81
C PRO A 163 10.33 -3.69 -6.07
N ILE A 164 9.40 -3.10 -6.81
CA ILE A 164 8.08 -2.68 -6.34
C ILE A 164 7.03 -3.50 -7.09
N VAL A 165 6.04 -4.00 -6.36
CA VAL A 165 4.89 -4.71 -6.91
C VAL A 165 3.64 -3.86 -6.68
N ILE A 166 2.96 -3.49 -7.75
CA ILE A 166 1.74 -2.68 -7.74
C ILE A 166 0.56 -3.59 -8.13
N PRO A 167 -0.21 -4.12 -7.17
CA PRO A 167 -1.39 -4.91 -7.47
C PRO A 167 -2.53 -4.03 -8.00
N LYS A 168 -3.31 -4.53 -8.98
CA LYS A 168 -4.58 -3.87 -9.36
C LYS A 168 -5.63 -3.95 -8.24
N SER A 169 -5.62 -5.04 -7.47
CA SER A 169 -6.44 -5.22 -6.26
C SER A 169 -5.74 -6.16 -5.30
N THR A 170 -5.75 -5.83 -4.00
CA THR A 170 -5.25 -6.71 -2.93
C THR A 170 -6.32 -7.69 -2.43
N PHE A 171 -7.57 -7.55 -2.88
CA PHE A 171 -8.68 -8.44 -2.54
C PHE A 171 -9.20 -9.14 -3.80
N VAL A 172 -9.12 -10.46 -3.83
CA VAL A 172 -9.61 -11.31 -4.92
C VAL A 172 -10.42 -12.47 -4.35
N THR A 173 -11.49 -12.88 -5.04
CA THR A 173 -12.27 -14.05 -4.60
C THR A 173 -11.71 -15.34 -5.20
N LYS A 174 -11.98 -16.48 -4.55
CA LYS A 174 -11.52 -17.78 -5.04
C LYS A 174 -12.08 -18.06 -6.43
N GLY A 175 -11.19 -18.17 -7.42
CA GLY A 175 -11.53 -18.38 -8.83
C GLY A 175 -11.34 -17.14 -9.71
N ASP A 176 -11.09 -15.96 -9.12
CA ASP A 176 -10.67 -14.77 -9.86
C ASP A 176 -9.16 -14.80 -10.14
N SER A 177 -8.70 -14.00 -11.12
CA SER A 177 -7.27 -13.81 -11.42
C SER A 177 -6.70 -12.64 -10.61
N TYR A 178 -5.50 -12.83 -10.06
CA TYR A 178 -4.72 -11.77 -9.43
C TYR A 178 -3.78 -11.14 -10.46
N GLU A 179 -3.89 -9.82 -10.65
CA GLU A 179 -3.08 -9.04 -11.59
C GLU A 179 -2.25 -8.00 -10.85
N ALA A 180 -0.95 -7.93 -11.15
CA ALA A 180 -0.03 -6.96 -10.57
C ALA A 180 1.06 -6.57 -11.57
N GLU A 181 1.50 -5.32 -11.50
CA GLU A 181 2.66 -4.81 -12.22
C GLU A 181 3.90 -4.92 -11.33
N VAL A 182 5.02 -5.36 -11.90
CA VAL A 182 6.29 -5.50 -11.18
C VAL A 182 7.31 -4.61 -11.88
N LEU A 183 7.87 -3.65 -11.14
CA LEU A 183 8.85 -2.70 -11.64
C LEU A 183 10.07 -2.62 -10.73
N LEU A 184 11.22 -2.28 -11.30
CA LEU A 184 12.42 -2.00 -10.54
C LEU A 184 12.53 -0.49 -10.34
N ALA A 185 12.40 -0.03 -9.10
CA ALA A 185 12.55 1.37 -8.75
C ALA A 185 13.99 1.67 -8.35
N ALA A 186 14.60 2.64 -9.02
CA ALA A 186 15.87 3.22 -8.64
C ALA A 186 15.63 4.40 -7.69
N PHE A 187 16.40 4.51 -6.61
CA PHE A 187 16.30 5.58 -5.62
C PHE A 187 17.68 6.00 -5.10
N ASP A 188 17.73 7.14 -4.43
CA ASP A 188 18.93 7.71 -3.81
C ASP A 188 18.74 7.76 -2.29
N GLU A 189 19.56 6.99 -1.57
CA GLU A 189 19.55 6.90 -0.10
C GLU A 189 20.15 8.16 0.57
N THR A 190 20.90 8.96 -0.20
CA THR A 190 21.61 10.14 0.34
C THR A 190 20.75 11.40 0.34
N GLN A 191 19.63 11.39 -0.38
CA GLN A 191 18.70 12.51 -0.46
C GLN A 191 17.49 12.29 0.45
N ASN A 192 17.07 13.34 1.14
CA ASN A 192 15.87 13.34 1.98
C ASN A 192 14.76 14.18 1.32
N PRO A 193 13.96 13.59 0.42
CA PRO A 193 12.85 14.30 -0.20
C PRO A 193 11.75 14.63 0.82
N THR A 194 11.01 15.69 0.54
CA THR A 194 9.81 16.05 1.31
C THR A 194 8.60 15.38 0.68
N PHE A 195 7.83 14.63 1.46
CA PHE A 195 6.61 13.97 1.01
C PHE A 195 5.40 14.74 1.54
N LEU A 196 4.48 15.10 0.65
CA LEU A 196 3.18 15.66 1.00
C LEU A 196 2.09 14.67 0.59
N ILE A 197 1.20 14.33 1.51
CA ILE A 197 0.09 13.39 1.29
C ILE A 197 -1.19 14.12 1.67
N ASN A 198 -2.13 14.22 0.73
CA ASN A 198 -3.35 15.04 0.86
C ASN A 198 -3.07 16.50 1.29
N GLY A 199 -1.89 17.03 0.94
CA GLY A 199 -1.44 18.38 1.31
C GLY A 199 -0.68 18.47 2.64
N ASP A 200 -0.64 17.40 3.45
CA ASP A 200 0.07 17.38 4.73
C ASP A 200 1.48 16.79 4.57
N SER A 201 2.48 17.45 5.16
CA SER A 201 3.87 16.99 5.13
C SER A 201 4.06 15.80 6.08
N ILE A 202 4.70 14.74 5.58
CA ILE A 202 5.10 13.59 6.39
C ILE A 202 6.30 13.96 7.28
N SER A 203 6.30 13.47 8.51
CA SER A 203 7.38 13.66 9.46
C SER A 203 8.65 12.92 9.02
N ALA A 204 9.82 13.54 9.23
CA ALA A 204 11.11 12.93 8.91
C ALA A 204 11.36 11.58 9.62
N LYS A 205 10.65 11.29 10.72
CA LYS A 205 10.76 10.00 11.43
C LYS A 205 10.09 8.84 10.69
N ASP A 206 9.10 9.13 9.86
CA ASP A 206 8.35 8.12 9.10
C ASP A 206 8.97 7.89 7.71
N ILE A 207 10.03 8.65 7.39
CA ILE A 207 10.84 8.51 6.18
C ILE A 207 12.09 7.72 6.55
N ILE A 208 12.24 6.54 5.97
CA ILE A 208 13.39 5.65 6.18
C ILE A 208 13.98 5.33 4.81
N ASP A 209 15.26 5.65 4.61
CA ASP A 209 16.02 5.38 3.37
C ASP A 209 15.32 5.92 2.11
N GLY A 210 14.77 7.14 2.18
CA GLY A 210 14.05 7.77 1.07
C GLY A 210 12.65 7.18 0.80
N VAL A 211 12.12 6.35 1.70
CA VAL A 211 10.77 5.78 1.62
C VAL A 211 9.89 6.32 2.75
N ALA A 212 8.80 7.01 2.40
CA ALA A 212 7.80 7.46 3.37
C ALA A 212 6.81 6.32 3.72
N ASN A 213 6.73 5.98 5.00
CA ASN A 213 5.74 5.04 5.51
C ASN A 213 4.48 5.81 5.94
N ILE A 214 3.36 5.58 5.23
CA ILE A 214 2.09 6.28 5.48
C ILE A 214 1.08 5.36 6.15
N THR A 215 0.30 5.89 7.09
CA THR A 215 -0.83 5.18 7.72
C THR A 215 -2.05 6.11 7.70
N LEU A 216 -3.05 5.75 6.89
CA LEU A 216 -4.29 6.50 6.77
C LEU A 216 -5.42 5.80 7.56
N PRO A 217 -6.19 6.50 8.41
CA PRO A 217 -7.27 5.90 9.18
C PRO A 217 -8.45 5.52 8.28
N ALA A 218 -8.94 4.28 8.41
CA ALA A 218 -10.06 3.74 7.64
C ALA A 218 -11.38 3.82 8.44
N ASN A 219 -11.90 5.03 8.65
CA ASN A 219 -13.04 5.26 9.55
C ASN A 219 -14.42 5.16 8.89
N LYS A 220 -14.52 5.37 7.58
CA LYS A 220 -15.78 5.36 6.83
C LYS A 220 -15.79 4.20 5.87
N VAL A 221 -16.95 3.54 5.77
CA VAL A 221 -17.16 2.49 4.77
C VAL A 221 -17.28 3.12 3.39
N GLY A 222 -16.59 2.55 2.40
CA GLY A 222 -16.60 3.01 1.02
C GLY A 222 -15.22 3.07 0.40
N THR A 223 -15.14 3.67 -0.78
CA THR A 223 -13.89 3.99 -1.46
C THR A 223 -13.37 5.31 -0.92
N GLU A 224 -12.19 5.28 -0.32
CA GLU A 224 -11.44 6.47 0.11
C GLU A 224 -10.35 6.76 -0.92
N THR A 225 -10.19 8.02 -1.30
CA THR A 225 -9.15 8.46 -2.23
C THR A 225 -8.09 9.26 -1.49
N TRP A 226 -6.86 9.21 -2.01
CA TRP A 226 -5.76 10.03 -1.54
C TRP A 226 -4.84 10.37 -2.70
N ASN A 227 -4.13 11.48 -2.57
CA ASN A 227 -3.11 11.91 -3.51
C ASN A 227 -1.91 12.44 -2.75
N GLY A 228 -0.87 12.84 -3.47
CA GLY A 228 0.29 13.44 -2.85
C GLY A 228 1.28 13.96 -3.86
N GLU A 229 2.41 14.42 -3.36
CA GLU A 229 3.53 14.87 -4.17
C GLU A 229 4.83 14.62 -3.40
N ILE A 230 5.88 14.34 -4.16
CA ILE A 230 7.23 14.17 -3.66
C ILE A 230 8.04 15.36 -4.17
N ARG A 231 8.60 16.13 -3.25
CA ARG A 231 9.44 17.28 -3.56
C ARG A 231 10.89 16.94 -3.29
N LEU A 232 11.71 17.04 -4.33
CA LEU A 232 13.14 16.77 -4.26
C LEU A 232 13.89 18.04 -4.68
N ILE A 233 14.75 18.54 -3.80
CA ILE A 233 15.64 19.65 -4.15
C ILE A 233 16.78 19.09 -4.97
N THR A 234 16.82 19.44 -6.26
CA THR A 234 17.91 19.07 -7.16
C THR A 234 18.53 20.35 -7.69
N ASN A 235 19.81 20.60 -7.37
CA ASN A 235 20.55 21.79 -7.81
C ASN A 235 19.97 23.14 -7.31
N GLY A 236 19.39 23.16 -6.10
CA GLY A 236 18.76 24.35 -5.53
C GLY A 236 17.38 24.68 -6.11
N GLU A 237 16.95 23.97 -7.14
CA GLU A 237 15.59 24.01 -7.68
C GLU A 237 14.76 22.85 -7.10
N GLU A 238 13.54 23.17 -6.65
CA GLU A 238 12.59 22.19 -6.15
C GLU A 238 11.89 21.51 -7.34
N LYS A 239 12.12 20.20 -7.50
CA LYS A 239 11.36 19.38 -8.45
C LYS A 239 10.21 18.69 -7.72
N VAL A 240 9.02 18.81 -8.28
CA VAL A 240 7.79 18.21 -7.76
C VAL A 240 7.40 17.02 -8.63
N TYR A 241 7.19 15.88 -8.00
CA TYR A 241 6.68 14.65 -8.60
C TYR A 241 5.30 14.36 -8.02
N GLU A 242 4.26 14.55 -8.83
CA GLU A 242 2.88 14.32 -8.39
C GLU A 242 2.56 12.83 -8.30
N ILE A 243 1.92 12.43 -7.21
CA ILE A 243 1.31 11.12 -7.03
C ILE A 243 -0.15 11.26 -7.47
N GLY A 244 -0.47 10.65 -8.62
CA GLY A 244 -1.85 10.61 -9.13
C GLY A 244 -2.82 9.97 -8.13
N GLU A 245 -4.11 10.27 -8.28
CA GLU A 245 -5.16 9.81 -7.36
C GLU A 245 -5.11 8.29 -7.14
N GLN A 246 -4.90 7.90 -5.89
CA GLN A 246 -4.94 6.53 -5.42
C GLN A 246 -6.23 6.30 -4.64
N PHE A 247 -6.67 5.05 -4.56
CA PHE A 247 -7.86 4.68 -3.80
C PHE A 247 -7.66 3.40 -3.00
N TYR A 248 -8.34 3.32 -1.86
CA TYR A 248 -8.47 2.10 -1.08
C TYR A 248 -9.92 1.90 -0.63
N ASN A 249 -10.34 0.64 -0.51
CA ASN A 249 -11.71 0.30 -0.12
C ASN A 249 -11.76 -0.11 1.35
N VAL A 250 -12.62 0.55 2.11
CA VAL A 250 -12.90 0.24 3.51
C VAL A 250 -14.22 -0.51 3.58
N ALA A 251 -14.16 -1.79 3.90
CA ALA A 251 -15.33 -2.62 4.14
C ALA A 251 -15.62 -2.70 5.66
N PRO A 252 -16.90 -2.71 6.08
CA PRO A 252 -17.22 -2.98 7.47
C PRO A 252 -16.77 -4.41 7.83
N PRO A 253 -16.35 -4.66 9.08
CA PRO A 253 -16.01 -6.01 9.51
C PRO A 253 -17.27 -6.89 9.41
N SER A 254 -17.29 -7.82 8.44
CA SER A 254 -18.39 -8.77 8.27
C SER A 254 -18.06 -10.08 8.98
N VAL A 255 -18.78 -10.41 10.05
CA VAL A 255 -18.69 -11.71 10.72
C VAL A 255 -20.02 -12.43 10.58
N VAL A 256 -20.01 -13.63 9.98
CA VAL A 256 -21.19 -14.49 9.89
C VAL A 256 -21.16 -15.51 11.03
N ILE A 257 -21.82 -15.20 12.14
CA ILE A 257 -21.98 -16.14 13.26
C ILE A 257 -23.27 -16.93 13.03
N SER A 258 -23.16 -18.18 12.59
CA SER A 258 -24.33 -19.04 12.39
C SER A 258 -24.22 -20.34 13.20
N PRO A 259 -25.25 -20.70 14.00
CA PRO A 259 -25.24 -21.94 14.76
C PRO A 259 -25.27 -23.16 13.84
N THR A 260 -24.24 -24.00 13.90
CA THR A 260 -24.04 -25.14 13.00
C THR A 260 -25.15 -26.20 13.12
N LYS A 261 -25.74 -26.36 14.31
CA LYS A 261 -26.82 -27.32 14.56
C LYS A 261 -28.23 -26.79 14.25
N MET A 262 -28.38 -25.55 13.80
CA MET A 262 -29.68 -24.94 13.46
C MET A 262 -29.95 -24.86 11.95
N ASN A 263 -29.12 -25.47 11.11
CA ASN A 263 -29.39 -25.61 9.67
C ASN A 263 -30.51 -26.66 9.40
N VAL A 264 -31.69 -26.44 9.97
CA VAL A 264 -32.84 -27.36 9.90
C VAL A 264 -34.01 -26.65 9.24
N LEU A 265 -34.70 -27.36 8.35
CA LEU A 265 -35.97 -26.95 7.76
C LEU A 265 -37.04 -27.97 8.12
N TYR A 266 -38.20 -27.49 8.56
CA TYR A 266 -39.31 -28.32 8.99
C TYR A 266 -40.32 -28.52 7.86
N ARG A 267 -40.77 -29.78 7.68
CA ARG A 267 -41.88 -30.10 6.77
C ARG A 267 -43.20 -29.55 7.32
N GLY A 268 -44.09 -29.05 6.46
CA GLY A 268 -45.42 -28.58 6.83
C GLY A 268 -45.51 -27.14 7.34
N VAL A 269 -44.41 -26.41 7.33
CA VAL A 269 -44.35 -24.99 7.67
C VAL A 269 -43.58 -24.23 6.59
N ASP A 270 -43.84 -22.94 6.52
CA ASP A 270 -43.10 -22.02 5.66
C ASP A 270 -41.83 -21.60 6.41
N ASN A 271 -40.67 -22.13 6.00
CA ASN A 271 -39.40 -21.85 6.69
C ASN A 271 -38.81 -20.53 6.17
N PRO A 272 -38.74 -19.47 6.99
CA PRO A 272 -38.15 -18.20 6.56
C PRO A 272 -36.63 -18.34 6.40
N LEU A 273 -36.10 -17.71 5.36
CA LEU A 273 -34.68 -17.71 5.01
C LEU A 273 -34.25 -16.28 4.67
N GLU A 274 -33.20 -15.83 5.35
CA GLU A 274 -32.50 -14.60 5.01
C GLU A 274 -31.19 -14.97 4.30
N ILE A 275 -31.00 -14.43 3.09
CA ILE A 275 -29.85 -14.74 2.24
C ILE A 275 -29.32 -13.41 1.72
N SER A 276 -28.06 -13.14 2.05
CA SER A 276 -27.33 -11.95 1.61
C SER A 276 -25.93 -12.35 1.14
N VAL A 277 -25.46 -11.71 0.08
CA VAL A 277 -24.07 -11.81 -0.37
C VAL A 277 -23.43 -10.43 -0.17
N PRO A 278 -22.34 -10.30 0.59
CA PRO A 278 -21.66 -9.02 0.78
C PRO A 278 -21.30 -8.37 -0.56
N GLY A 279 -21.60 -7.08 -0.71
CA GLY A 279 -21.31 -6.33 -1.93
C GLY A 279 -22.27 -6.54 -3.10
N VAL A 280 -23.40 -7.26 -2.89
CA VAL A 280 -24.37 -7.55 -3.96
C VAL A 280 -25.77 -7.11 -3.57
N ASP A 281 -26.46 -6.42 -4.49
CA ASP A 281 -27.85 -6.03 -4.31
C ASP A 281 -28.78 -7.27 -4.20
N PRO A 282 -29.68 -7.33 -3.20
CA PRO A 282 -30.69 -8.40 -3.07
C PRO A 282 -31.57 -8.64 -4.30
N SER A 283 -31.71 -7.68 -5.22
CA SER A 283 -32.41 -7.85 -6.50
C SER A 283 -31.67 -8.78 -7.46
N ASN A 284 -30.34 -8.82 -7.38
CA ASN A 284 -29.47 -9.56 -8.28
C ASN A 284 -29.19 -10.99 -7.80
N LEU A 285 -29.71 -11.36 -6.61
CA LEU A 285 -29.59 -12.70 -6.05
C LEU A 285 -30.55 -13.70 -6.70
N ILE A 286 -29.96 -14.74 -7.29
CA ILE A 286 -30.65 -15.92 -7.81
C ILE A 286 -30.49 -17.04 -6.77
N VAL A 287 -31.58 -17.37 -6.08
CA VAL A 287 -31.61 -18.43 -5.07
C VAL A 287 -32.33 -19.64 -5.62
N ASN A 288 -31.62 -20.75 -5.71
CA ASN A 288 -32.11 -22.01 -6.24
C ASN A 288 -32.23 -23.06 -5.14
N GLY A 289 -33.44 -23.61 -4.97
CA GLY A 289 -33.73 -24.70 -4.04
C GLY A 289 -35.16 -25.21 -4.23
N ARG A 290 -35.38 -26.50 -3.98
CA ARG A 290 -36.72 -27.10 -4.14
C ARG A 290 -37.70 -26.47 -3.17
N GLY A 291 -38.76 -25.86 -3.70
CA GLY A 291 -39.80 -25.21 -2.88
C GLY A 291 -39.38 -23.86 -2.28
N VAL A 292 -38.22 -23.32 -2.69
CA VAL A 292 -37.77 -21.98 -2.29
C VAL A 292 -38.46 -20.93 -3.16
N LYS A 293 -39.00 -19.88 -2.54
CA LYS A 293 -39.64 -18.76 -3.23
C LYS A 293 -39.26 -17.43 -2.57
N LYS A 294 -39.17 -16.36 -3.35
CA LYS A 294 -38.96 -15.00 -2.84
C LYS A 294 -40.23 -14.52 -2.12
N SER A 295 -40.06 -13.88 -0.98
CA SER A 295 -41.11 -13.30 -0.14
C SER A 295 -40.77 -11.85 0.22
N ARG A 296 -41.72 -11.10 0.80
CA ARG A 296 -41.62 -9.64 1.04
C ARG A 296 -40.48 -9.23 2.00
N GLY A 297 -39.81 -10.18 2.64
CA GLY A 297 -38.68 -9.95 3.55
C GLY A 297 -37.55 -10.99 3.42
N GLY A 298 -37.38 -11.61 2.25
CA GLY A 298 -36.34 -12.62 2.03
C GLY A 298 -36.87 -13.79 1.19
N TYR A 299 -36.64 -15.00 1.68
CA TYR A 299 -37.06 -16.23 1.01
C TYR A 299 -37.85 -17.13 1.96
N ILE A 300 -38.71 -17.96 1.42
CA ILE A 300 -39.43 -19.00 2.15
C ILE A 300 -39.11 -20.33 1.49
N ALA A 301 -38.74 -21.33 2.28
CA ALA A 301 -38.57 -22.70 1.84
C ALA A 301 -39.73 -23.60 2.33
N ASP A 302 -40.55 -24.09 1.40
CA ASP A 302 -41.52 -25.16 1.66
C ASP A 302 -40.92 -26.52 1.28
N VAL A 303 -40.50 -27.25 2.31
CA VAL A 303 -39.87 -28.57 2.18
C VAL A 303 -40.85 -29.73 2.37
N THR A 304 -42.16 -29.46 2.42
CA THR A 304 -43.20 -30.48 2.68
C THR A 304 -43.15 -31.64 1.69
N ARG A 305 -42.84 -31.35 0.42
CA ARG A 305 -42.75 -32.34 -0.65
C ARG A 305 -41.33 -32.89 -0.87
N ASN A 306 -40.37 -32.60 0.01
CA ASN A 306 -39.00 -33.11 -0.13
C ASN A 306 -38.89 -34.54 0.42
N PRO A 307 -38.58 -35.54 -0.43
CA PRO A 307 -38.42 -36.93 0.02
C PRO A 307 -37.11 -37.17 0.77
N GLY A 308 -36.09 -36.33 0.56
CA GLY A 308 -34.76 -36.49 1.16
C GLY A 308 -34.68 -35.99 2.61
N GLY A 309 -33.71 -36.52 3.37
CA GLY A 309 -33.36 -36.04 4.72
C GLY A 309 -32.58 -34.73 4.74
N THR A 310 -32.12 -34.26 3.57
CA THR A 310 -31.43 -32.98 3.40
C THR A 310 -31.95 -32.22 2.18
N MET A 311 -31.61 -30.93 2.09
CA MET A 311 -31.91 -30.06 0.97
C MET A 311 -30.77 -29.06 0.79
N LYS A 312 -30.30 -28.91 -0.45
CA LYS A 312 -29.28 -27.94 -0.84
C LYS A 312 -29.94 -26.66 -1.34
N ILE A 313 -29.48 -25.51 -0.85
CA ILE A 313 -29.84 -24.19 -1.37
C ILE A 313 -28.58 -23.58 -1.99
N ALA A 314 -28.63 -23.26 -3.27
CA ALA A 314 -27.54 -22.65 -4.02
C ALA A 314 -27.86 -21.17 -4.28
N VAL A 315 -26.83 -20.33 -4.20
CA VAL A 315 -26.94 -18.89 -4.42
C VAL A 315 -26.03 -18.50 -5.57
N SER A 316 -26.54 -17.70 -6.47
CA SER A 316 -25.81 -17.14 -7.60
C SER A 316 -26.16 -15.66 -7.75
N VAL A 317 -25.26 -14.89 -8.35
CA VAL A 317 -25.43 -13.47 -8.59
C VAL A 317 -25.55 -13.25 -10.08
N ARG A 318 -26.54 -12.46 -10.48
CA ARG A 318 -26.67 -11.98 -11.85
C ARG A 318 -25.70 -10.82 -12.05
N GLU A 319 -24.78 -11.01 -12.98
CA GLU A 319 -23.81 -9.99 -13.39
C GLU A 319 -24.44 -9.04 -14.44
N ALA A 320 -23.84 -7.86 -14.64
CA ALA A 320 -24.35 -6.84 -15.56
C ALA A 320 -24.35 -7.30 -17.03
N ASP A 321 -23.51 -8.27 -17.38
CA ASP A 321 -23.43 -8.89 -18.70
C ASP A 321 -24.54 -9.94 -18.96
N GLY A 322 -25.41 -10.18 -17.96
CA GLY A 322 -26.48 -11.18 -18.03
C GLY A 322 -26.04 -12.60 -17.66
N SER A 323 -24.75 -12.83 -17.41
CA SER A 323 -24.23 -14.09 -16.90
C SER A 323 -24.54 -14.27 -15.41
N SER A 324 -24.33 -15.48 -14.88
CA SER A 324 -24.53 -15.77 -13.45
C SER A 324 -23.28 -16.36 -12.82
N LYS A 325 -22.76 -15.70 -11.77
CA LYS A 325 -21.64 -16.18 -10.97
C LYS A 325 -22.15 -16.97 -9.76
N SER A 326 -21.65 -18.19 -9.57
CA SER A 326 -22.03 -19.02 -8.41
C SER A 326 -21.33 -18.51 -7.15
N MET A 327 -22.11 -18.21 -6.10
CA MET A 327 -21.62 -17.77 -4.79
C MET A 327 -21.57 -18.92 -3.76
N GLY A 328 -21.80 -20.15 -4.23
CA GLY A 328 -21.76 -21.35 -3.43
C GLY A 328 -23.15 -21.84 -3.00
N SER A 329 -23.14 -22.73 -2.01
CA SER A 329 -24.35 -23.44 -1.59
C SER A 329 -24.24 -23.93 -0.16
N LYS A 330 -25.38 -24.04 0.53
CA LYS A 330 -25.47 -24.59 1.88
C LYS A 330 -26.47 -25.73 1.93
N GLU A 331 -26.12 -26.80 2.65
CA GLU A 331 -27.00 -27.93 2.89
C GLU A 331 -27.75 -27.77 4.22
N PHE A 332 -29.04 -28.01 4.17
CA PHE A 332 -29.96 -27.97 5.30
C PHE A 332 -30.52 -29.36 5.55
N ARG A 333 -30.67 -29.73 6.83
CA ARG A 333 -31.33 -30.98 7.23
C ARG A 333 -32.83 -30.77 7.23
N VAL A 334 -33.57 -31.71 6.65
CA VAL A 334 -35.04 -31.63 6.57
C VAL A 334 -35.66 -32.56 7.60
N LYS A 335 -36.28 -31.96 8.63
CA LYS A 335 -36.92 -32.69 9.73
C LYS A 335 -38.44 -32.61 9.63
N ASN A 336 -39.09 -33.61 10.23
CA ASN A 336 -40.52 -33.54 10.49
C ASN A 336 -40.79 -32.62 11.68
N LEU A 337 -42.04 -32.17 11.80
CA LEU A 337 -42.49 -31.48 13.01
C LEU A 337 -42.24 -32.36 14.24
N PRO A 338 -41.88 -31.76 15.39
CA PRO A 338 -41.74 -32.51 16.64
C PRO A 338 -43.08 -33.14 17.06
N ASP A 339 -43.04 -34.05 18.02
CA ASP A 339 -44.27 -34.59 18.61
C ASP A 339 -45.00 -33.47 19.38
N ALA A 340 -46.32 -33.41 19.24
CA ALA A 340 -47.16 -32.51 20.02
C ALA A 340 -47.55 -33.15 21.35
N ALA A 341 -47.86 -32.35 22.36
CA ALA A 341 -48.44 -32.79 23.62
C ALA A 341 -49.96 -32.59 23.58
N GLY A 342 -50.71 -33.60 24.04
CA GLY A 342 -52.13 -33.43 24.34
C GLY A 342 -52.29 -32.76 25.69
N GLU A 343 -53.27 -31.86 25.84
CA GLU A 343 -53.57 -31.18 27.10
C GLU A 343 -55.08 -31.03 27.31
N ILE A 344 -55.51 -31.05 28.57
CA ILE A 344 -56.82 -30.56 28.99
C ILE A 344 -56.62 -29.46 30.04
N PHE A 345 -57.27 -28.30 29.85
CA PHE A 345 -57.07 -27.12 30.72
C PHE A 345 -55.60 -26.75 30.96
N GLY A 346 -54.73 -26.94 29.96
CA GLY A 346 -53.29 -26.67 30.07
C GLY A 346 -52.50 -27.68 30.92
N LYS A 347 -53.09 -28.84 31.23
CA LYS A 347 -52.44 -29.92 31.98
C LYS A 347 -52.38 -31.20 31.17
N THR A 348 -51.22 -31.85 31.22
CA THR A 348 -50.96 -33.19 30.69
C THR A 348 -51.16 -34.27 31.76
N GLU A 349 -50.98 -33.89 33.03
CA GLU A 349 -51.06 -34.77 34.19
C GLU A 349 -51.57 -34.07 35.45
N GLY A 350 -51.86 -34.86 36.48
CA GLY A 350 -52.28 -34.41 37.81
C GLY A 350 -53.70 -34.82 38.19
N LEU A 351 -54.18 -34.25 39.30
CA LEU A 351 -55.46 -34.60 39.92
C LEU A 351 -56.59 -33.68 39.43
N MET A 352 -57.74 -34.26 39.06
CA MET A 352 -58.89 -33.50 38.55
C MET A 352 -60.22 -34.14 38.92
N SER A 353 -61.27 -33.33 39.17
CA SER A 353 -62.60 -33.88 39.43
C SER A 353 -63.27 -34.40 38.16
N ALA A 354 -64.09 -35.44 38.28
CA ALA A 354 -64.85 -36.01 37.17
C ALA A 354 -65.67 -34.93 36.42
N ASN A 355 -66.29 -34.00 37.16
CA ASN A 355 -67.08 -32.92 36.55
C ASN A 355 -66.26 -31.95 35.70
N LEU A 356 -64.99 -31.71 36.07
CA LEU A 356 -64.10 -30.85 35.29
C LEU A 356 -63.64 -31.58 34.02
N ILE A 357 -63.26 -32.85 34.12
CA ILE A 357 -62.89 -33.68 32.96
C ILE A 357 -64.05 -33.79 31.95
N LYS A 358 -65.31 -33.89 32.41
CA LYS A 358 -66.50 -33.90 31.52
C LYS A 358 -66.65 -32.65 30.66
N LYS A 359 -66.18 -31.50 31.15
CA LYS A 359 -66.24 -30.20 30.47
C LYS A 359 -64.95 -29.90 29.70
N ALA A 360 -63.93 -30.74 29.83
CA ALA A 360 -62.64 -30.54 29.18
C ALA A 360 -62.76 -30.61 27.66
N LYS A 361 -61.98 -29.74 27.00
CA LYS A 361 -61.66 -29.87 25.58
C LYS A 361 -60.24 -30.37 25.47
N VAL A 362 -60.04 -31.45 24.71
CA VAL A 362 -58.71 -31.98 24.39
C VAL A 362 -58.08 -31.06 23.35
N VAL A 363 -56.94 -30.48 23.72
CA VAL A 363 -56.12 -29.63 22.85
C VAL A 363 -54.81 -30.36 22.55
N ALA A 364 -54.22 -30.10 21.39
CA ALA A 364 -52.87 -30.53 21.06
C ALA A 364 -52.00 -29.30 20.82
N LYS A 365 -50.78 -29.27 21.37
CA LYS A 365 -49.85 -28.15 21.23
C LYS A 365 -48.42 -28.65 21.05
N PHE A 366 -47.60 -27.94 20.28
CA PHE A 366 -46.16 -28.17 20.25
C PHE A 366 -45.50 -27.45 21.42
N ASN A 367 -44.68 -28.17 22.19
CA ASN A 367 -43.90 -27.59 23.28
C ASN A 367 -42.53 -27.17 22.74
N ASN A 368 -42.08 -25.96 23.09
CA ASN A 368 -40.78 -25.41 22.70
C ASN A 368 -40.52 -25.45 21.18
N PHE A 369 -41.51 -25.06 20.38
CA PHE A 369 -41.40 -25.02 18.93
C PHE A 369 -41.56 -23.58 18.41
N ASP A 370 -40.59 -23.14 17.60
CA ASP A 370 -40.46 -21.73 17.17
C ASP A 370 -41.51 -21.29 16.15
N PHE A 371 -42.31 -22.21 15.60
CA PHE A 371 -43.37 -21.88 14.64
C PHE A 371 -44.75 -21.89 15.32
N GLU A 372 -45.53 -20.84 15.07
CA GLU A 372 -46.93 -20.77 15.46
C GLU A 372 -47.79 -21.68 14.57
N LEU A 373 -48.05 -22.89 15.05
CA LEU A 373 -48.80 -23.89 14.29
C LEU A 373 -49.98 -24.44 15.09
N PRO A 374 -51.18 -23.83 14.97
CA PRO A 374 -52.36 -24.30 15.70
C PRO A 374 -52.79 -25.69 15.20
N LEU A 375 -53.05 -26.59 16.14
CA LEU A 375 -53.50 -27.95 15.88
C LEU A 375 -54.99 -28.11 16.17
N LYS A 376 -55.72 -28.71 15.22
CA LYS A 376 -57.12 -29.08 15.40
C LYS A 376 -57.23 -30.56 15.76
N VAL A 377 -57.70 -30.86 16.96
CA VAL A 377 -58.01 -32.23 17.39
C VAL A 377 -59.28 -32.74 16.70
N THR A 378 -59.21 -33.92 16.13
CA THR A 378 -60.27 -34.55 15.32
C THR A 378 -60.90 -35.76 15.99
N SER A 379 -60.13 -36.53 16.77
CA SER A 379 -60.61 -37.65 17.56
C SER A 379 -59.59 -38.04 18.62
N PHE A 380 -60.02 -38.74 19.65
CA PHE A 380 -59.15 -39.37 20.64
C PHE A 380 -59.85 -40.58 21.26
N GLN A 381 -59.10 -41.38 22.01
CA GLN A 381 -59.62 -42.51 22.77
C GLN A 381 -59.42 -42.26 24.26
N ILE A 382 -60.45 -42.47 25.07
CA ILE A 382 -60.38 -42.35 26.53
C ILE A 382 -60.48 -43.72 27.19
N ILE A 383 -59.65 -43.95 28.20
CA ILE A 383 -59.59 -45.18 28.99
C ILE A 383 -59.86 -44.81 30.44
N ILE A 384 -60.85 -45.47 31.02
CA ILE A 384 -61.27 -45.30 32.40
C ILE A 384 -61.47 -46.72 32.95
N PRO A 385 -60.50 -47.31 33.67
CA PRO A 385 -60.65 -48.67 34.19
C PRO A 385 -61.88 -48.82 35.10
N PRO A 386 -62.62 -49.94 35.05
CA PRO A 386 -62.39 -51.15 34.22
C PRO A 386 -63.10 -51.12 32.85
N PHE A 387 -63.60 -49.96 32.40
CA PHE A 387 -64.33 -49.86 31.12
C PHE A 387 -63.40 -50.05 29.93
N ALA A 388 -63.92 -50.67 28.86
CA ALA A 388 -63.21 -50.76 27.59
C ALA A 388 -62.90 -49.35 27.02
N PRO A 389 -61.82 -49.18 26.24
CA PRO A 389 -61.49 -47.89 25.64
C PRO A 389 -62.63 -47.32 24.79
N ILE A 390 -62.95 -46.04 24.99
CA ILE A 390 -64.07 -45.35 24.33
C ILE A 390 -63.54 -44.35 23.31
N ASP A 391 -63.96 -44.47 22.05
CA ASP A 391 -63.58 -43.54 20.99
C ASP A 391 -64.46 -42.29 20.99
N CYS A 392 -63.84 -41.12 21.07
CA CYS A 392 -64.49 -39.82 21.01
C CYS A 392 -64.17 -39.13 19.66
N LYS A 393 -65.23 -38.72 18.95
CA LYS A 393 -65.11 -37.87 17.76
C LYS A 393 -65.10 -36.39 18.17
N GLY A 394 -64.22 -35.61 17.59
CA GLY A 394 -63.99 -34.20 17.96
C GLY A 394 -63.01 -34.06 19.12
N ASN A 395 -63.09 -32.92 19.80
CA ASN A 395 -62.21 -32.54 20.91
C ASN A 395 -62.92 -32.59 22.28
N THR A 396 -64.10 -33.18 22.37
CA THR A 396 -64.91 -33.28 23.60
C THR A 396 -65.32 -34.72 23.87
N LEU A 397 -65.62 -35.05 25.13
CA LEU A 397 -66.13 -36.37 25.50
C LEU A 397 -67.54 -36.63 24.95
N ASN A 398 -67.75 -37.85 24.45
CA ASN A 398 -69.07 -38.34 24.06
C ASN A 398 -69.91 -38.76 25.30
N SER A 399 -71.18 -39.09 25.11
CA SER A 399 -72.09 -39.50 26.20
C SER A 399 -71.60 -40.74 26.95
N ASN A 400 -71.06 -41.74 26.23
CA ASN A 400 -70.56 -42.98 26.82
C ASN A 400 -69.35 -42.74 27.73
N ALA A 401 -68.41 -41.89 27.31
CA ALA A 401 -67.25 -41.50 28.11
C ALA A 401 -67.67 -40.73 29.36
N LYS A 402 -68.66 -39.83 29.25
CA LYS A 402 -69.21 -39.11 30.42
C LYS A 402 -69.86 -40.08 31.41
N ALA A 403 -70.63 -41.05 30.92
CA ALA A 403 -71.28 -42.06 31.76
C ALA A 403 -70.28 -43.03 32.42
N ALA A 404 -69.18 -43.38 31.74
CA ALA A 404 -68.10 -44.16 32.32
C ALA A 404 -67.37 -43.38 33.44
N LEU A 405 -67.16 -42.09 33.23
CA LEU A 405 -66.55 -41.19 34.20
C LEU A 405 -67.43 -40.95 35.44
N ASP A 406 -68.76 -40.96 35.28
CA ASP A 406 -69.73 -40.92 36.40
C ASP A 406 -69.64 -42.14 37.32
N LYS A 407 -69.26 -43.29 36.77
CA LYS A 407 -69.16 -44.56 37.50
C LYS A 407 -67.76 -44.85 38.04
N ALA A 408 -66.78 -44.03 37.67
CA ALA A 408 -65.40 -44.19 38.09
C ALA A 408 -65.23 -43.73 39.54
N LYS A 409 -64.39 -44.43 40.30
CA LYS A 409 -64.08 -44.08 41.69
C LYS A 409 -62.93 -43.05 41.74
N PRO A 410 -62.89 -42.19 42.77
CA PRO A 410 -61.69 -41.43 43.11
C PRO A 410 -60.42 -42.29 43.08
N GLY A 411 -59.32 -41.73 42.58
CA GLY A 411 -58.04 -42.41 42.38
C GLY A 411 -57.94 -43.25 41.09
N THR A 412 -58.99 -43.32 40.27
CA THR A 412 -58.92 -44.03 38.98
C THR A 412 -58.16 -43.16 37.95
N PRO A 413 -57.15 -43.72 37.24
CA PRO A 413 -56.45 -42.99 36.20
C PRO A 413 -57.32 -42.90 34.93
N VAL A 414 -57.49 -41.68 34.43
CA VAL A 414 -58.16 -41.37 33.16
C VAL A 414 -57.08 -41.11 32.12
N ILE A 415 -56.94 -42.02 31.16
CA ILE A 415 -55.93 -41.92 30.10
C ILE A 415 -56.60 -41.52 28.80
N ILE A 416 -56.19 -40.40 28.21
CA ILE A 416 -56.59 -39.98 26.87
C ILE A 416 -55.42 -40.23 25.92
N ARG A 417 -55.60 -41.18 25.00
CA ARG A 417 -54.56 -41.60 24.05
C ARG A 417 -55.08 -41.59 22.61
N ASN A 418 -54.20 -41.90 21.66
CA ASN A 418 -54.53 -41.90 20.23
C ASN A 418 -55.17 -40.57 19.78
N ILE A 419 -54.69 -39.45 20.32
CA ILE A 419 -55.18 -38.12 19.99
C ILE A 419 -54.75 -37.83 18.54
N LYS A 420 -55.72 -37.70 17.64
CA LYS A 420 -55.51 -37.36 16.24
C LYS A 420 -55.69 -35.87 16.06
N ALA A 421 -54.61 -35.15 15.78
CA ALA A 421 -54.63 -33.73 15.46
C ALA A 421 -54.08 -33.48 14.05
N ALA A 422 -54.52 -32.38 13.43
CA ALA A 422 -54.04 -31.95 12.13
C ALA A 422 -53.75 -30.45 12.12
N THR A 423 -52.71 -30.09 11.38
CA THR A 423 -52.37 -28.70 11.02
C THR A 423 -53.27 -28.21 9.88
N ALA A 424 -53.32 -26.90 9.62
CA ALA A 424 -54.04 -26.34 8.47
C ALA A 424 -53.57 -26.90 7.11
N LYS A 425 -52.27 -27.25 7.01
CA LYS A 425 -51.68 -27.87 5.80
C LYS A 425 -51.89 -29.40 5.74
N GLY A 426 -52.68 -29.98 6.63
CA GLY A 426 -53.06 -31.39 6.60
C GLY A 426 -52.02 -32.36 7.18
N ILE A 427 -50.89 -31.86 7.70
CA ILE A 427 -49.91 -32.70 8.42
C ILE A 427 -50.50 -33.13 9.75
N LYS A 428 -50.35 -34.43 10.05
CA LYS A 428 -50.83 -35.08 11.27
C LYS A 428 -49.62 -35.44 12.16
N PRO A 429 -49.18 -34.55 13.08
CA PRO A 429 -48.12 -34.89 14.01
C PRO A 429 -48.59 -35.99 14.96
N LYS A 430 -47.63 -36.73 15.52
CA LYS A 430 -47.91 -37.62 16.65
C LYS A 430 -48.21 -36.76 17.88
N VAL A 431 -49.21 -37.15 18.65
CA VAL A 431 -49.63 -36.43 19.87
C VAL A 431 -49.45 -37.35 21.07
N ALA A 432 -48.75 -36.86 22.10
CA ALA A 432 -48.53 -37.57 23.34
C ALA A 432 -49.86 -37.72 24.12
N PRO A 433 -50.05 -38.83 24.86
CA PRO A 433 -51.25 -39.04 25.65
C PRO A 433 -51.30 -38.13 26.89
N ILE A 434 -52.49 -38.03 27.48
CA ILE A 434 -52.78 -37.31 28.72
C ILE A 434 -53.16 -38.34 29.77
N THR A 435 -52.68 -38.20 31.00
CA THR A 435 -53.00 -39.10 32.12
C THR A 435 -53.39 -38.28 33.34
N ILE A 436 -54.66 -38.36 33.75
CA ILE A 436 -55.21 -37.54 34.84
C ILE A 436 -55.83 -38.45 35.89
N ASP A 437 -55.49 -38.26 37.15
CA ASP A 437 -56.06 -39.02 38.25
C ASP A 437 -57.34 -38.35 38.75
N LEU A 438 -58.38 -39.15 38.99
CA LEU A 438 -59.62 -38.65 39.54
C LEU A 438 -59.45 -38.26 41.02
N ASN A 439 -59.87 -37.05 41.37
CA ASN A 439 -60.07 -36.63 42.77
C ASN A 439 -61.35 -37.22 43.36
#